data_AF-A0A3D3JIW3-F1
#
_entry.id   AF-A0A3D3JIW3-F1
#
_cell.length_a   1.000
_cell.length_b   1.000
_cell.length_c   1.000
_cell.angle_alpha   90.00
_cell.angle_beta   90.00
_cell.angle_gamma   90.00
#
_symmetry.space_group_name_H-M   'P 1'
#
loop_
_entity.id
_entity.type
_entity.pdbx_description
1 polymer ?
#
loop_
_entity_poly.entity_id
_entity_poly.type
_entity_poly.pdbx_seq_one_letter_code
_entity_poly.pdbx_strand_id
1 'polypeptide(L)' 'MMSMYTWTSSEAVFSDLAAHVPAFSRMSYELLDAYHGIILGKADKPEPVGVIYESHVLKPN' A
#
# COMPACT_ATOMS: atom_id res chain seq x y z
N MET A 1 -15.57 12.27 -23.80
CA MET A 1 -14.28 12.94 -23.53
C MET A 1 -13.29 11.84 -23.17
N MET A 2 -12.26 11.63 -23.98
CA MET A 2 -11.31 10.55 -23.76
C MET A 2 -10.24 11.03 -22.78
N SER A 3 -10.28 10.55 -21.54
CA SER A 3 -9.23 10.83 -20.55
C SER A 3 -7.98 10.03 -20.94
N MET A 4 -7.01 10.71 -21.56
CA MET A 4 -5.67 10.16 -21.74
C MET A 4 -4.94 10.24 -20.41
N TYR A 5 -4.85 9.11 -19.73
CA TYR A 5 -4.07 8.95 -18.51
C TYR A 5 -2.58 8.89 -18.87
N THR A 6 -1.75 9.75 -18.27
CA THR A 6 -0.31 9.89 -18.59
C THR A 6 0.61 9.17 -17.61
N TRP A 7 0.09 8.35 -16.71
CA TRP A 7 0.93 7.62 -15.75
C TRP A 7 1.73 6.51 -16.45
N THR A 8 3.02 6.45 -16.14
CA THR A 8 3.96 5.49 -16.74
C THR A 8 4.23 4.28 -15.84
N SER A 9 3.74 4.30 -14.60
CA SER A 9 3.88 3.20 -13.65
C SER A 9 2.74 3.20 -12.62
N SER A 10 2.59 2.08 -11.92
CA SER A 10 1.66 1.92 -10.79
C SER A 10 1.95 2.92 -9.67
N GLU A 11 3.23 3.20 -9.41
CA GLU A 11 3.69 4.15 -8.39
C GLU A 11 3.25 5.57 -8.75
N ALA A 12 3.27 5.94 -10.03
CA ALA A 12 2.79 7.24 -10.47
C ALA A 12 1.27 7.38 -10.29
N VAL A 13 0.49 6.32 -10.56
CA VAL A 13 -0.95 6.30 -10.27
C VAL A 13 -1.20 6.40 -8.77
N PHE A 14 -0.45 5.63 -7.97
CA PHE A 14 -0.64 5.59 -6.54
C PHE A 14 -0.26 6.90 -5.85
N SER A 15 0.81 7.54 -6.31
CA SER A 15 1.20 8.88 -5.85
C SER A 15 0.12 9.92 -6.16
N ASP A 16 -0.48 9.85 -7.36
CA ASP A 16 -1.59 10.73 -7.74
C ASP A 16 -2.82 10.49 -6.86
N LEU A 17 -3.15 9.23 -6.56
CA LEU A 17 -4.21 8.88 -5.62
C LEU A 17 -3.93 9.40 -4.21
N ALA A 18 -2.71 9.24 -3.70
CA ALA A 18 -2.33 9.73 -2.38
C ALA A 18 -2.39 11.26 -2.27
N ALA A 19 -2.19 11.98 -3.39
CA ALA A 19 -2.28 13.43 -3.44
C ALA A 19 -3.73 13.95 -3.48
N HIS A 20 -4.63 13.25 -4.17
CA HIS A 20 -5.98 13.76 -4.46
C HIS A 20 -7.11 13.08 -3.67
N VAL A 21 -6.91 11.84 -3.21
CA VAL A 21 -7.93 11.08 -2.49
C VAL A 21 -7.57 11.05 -1.01
N PRO A 22 -8.34 11.72 -0.13
CA PRO A 22 -7.99 11.85 1.29
C PRO A 22 -7.74 10.51 2.02
N ALA A 23 -8.43 9.45 1.61
CA ALA A 23 -8.27 8.10 2.17
C ALA A 23 -6.89 7.49 1.91
N PHE A 24 -6.20 7.91 0.85
CA PHE A 24 -4.85 7.46 0.48
C PHE A 24 -3.76 8.44 0.92
N SER A 25 -4.13 9.54 1.60
CA SER A 25 -3.19 10.56 2.04
C SER A 25 -2.04 9.94 2.82
N ARG A 26 -0.81 10.30 2.43
CA ARG A 26 0.46 9.84 3.02
C ARG A 26 0.73 8.33 2.88
N MET A 27 0.00 7.60 2.05
CA MET A 27 0.32 6.21 1.72
C MET A 27 1.41 6.13 0.64
N SER A 28 2.24 5.10 0.72
CA SER A 28 3.22 4.73 -0.31
C SER A 28 3.42 3.21 -0.30
N TYR A 29 3.94 2.64 -1.39
CA TYR A 29 4.16 1.20 -1.47
C TYR A 29 5.15 0.72 -0.41
N GLU A 30 6.18 1.51 -0.10
CA GLU A 30 7.14 1.21 0.98
C GLU A 30 6.45 1.13 2.34
N LEU A 31 5.46 1.99 2.59
CA LEU A 31 4.66 1.97 3.81
C LEU A 31 3.80 0.71 3.86
N LEU A 32 3.18 0.33 2.75
CA LEU A 32 2.38 -0.90 2.66
C LEU A 32 3.23 -2.15 2.89
N ASP A 33 4.44 -2.20 2.33
CA ASP A 33 5.38 -3.31 2.53
C ASP A 33 5.84 -3.40 3.99
N ALA A 34 6.13 -2.25 4.61
CA ALA A 34 6.59 -2.19 6.00
C ALA A 34 5.52 -2.64 7.01
N TYR A 35 4.24 -2.34 6.74
CA TYR A 35 3.13 -2.65 7.66
C TYR A 35 2.25 -3.81 7.19
N HIS A 36 2.60 -4.45 6.07
CA HIS A 36 1.81 -5.49 5.40
C HIS A 36 0.37 -5.05 5.05
N GLY A 37 0.24 -3.78 4.65
CA GLY A 37 -1.05 -3.11 4.43
C GLY A 37 -1.40 -2.13 5.54
N ILE A 38 -2.25 -1.14 5.21
CA ILE A 38 -2.63 -0.06 6.11
C ILE A 38 -4.10 0.26 5.92
N ILE A 39 -4.81 0.53 7.03
CA ILE A 39 -6.19 0.99 6.99
C ILE A 39 -6.26 2.36 6.30
N LEU A 40 -7.18 2.52 5.35
CA LEU A 40 -7.43 3.79 4.66
C LEU A 40 -7.61 4.95 5.65
N GLY A 41 -6.90 6.05 5.39
CA GLY A 41 -6.89 7.25 6.23
C GLY A 41 -6.06 7.14 7.51
N LYS A 42 -5.36 6.02 7.76
CA LYS A 42 -4.49 5.82 8.93
C LYS A 42 -3.01 5.66 8.58
N ALA A 43 -2.56 6.20 7.46
CA ALA A 43 -1.15 6.16 7.06
C ALA A 43 -0.20 6.87 8.05
N ASP A 44 -0.72 7.83 8.82
CA ASP A 44 0.01 8.52 9.89
C ASP A 44 0.10 7.70 11.19
N LYS A 45 -0.79 6.71 11.36
CA LYS A 45 -0.87 5.82 12.52
C LYS A 45 -1.15 4.38 12.05
N PRO A 46 -0.21 3.77 11.31
CA PRO A 46 -0.38 2.40 10.84
C PRO A 46 -0.43 1.44 12.03
N GLU A 47 -1.14 0.33 11.87
CA GLU A 47 -1.19 -0.70 12.90
C GLU A 47 0.19 -1.36 13.03
N PRO A 48 0.64 -1.68 14.26
CA PRO A 48 1.93 -2.32 14.45
C PRO A 48 1.93 -3.69 13.77
N VAL A 49 3.05 -4.04 13.13
CA VAL A 49 3.25 -5.37 12.56
C VAL A 49 3.14 -6.41 13.67
N GLY A 50 2.10 -7.25 13.59
CA GLY A 50 1.89 -8.36 14.50
C GLY A 50 2.90 -9.49 14.28
N VAL A 51 2.76 -10.57 15.06
CA VAL A 51 3.57 -11.78 14.85
C VAL A 51 3.17 -12.43 13.53
N ILE A 52 4.09 -12.45 12.56
CA ILE A 52 3.91 -13.17 11.30
C ILE A 52 4.14 -14.66 11.59
N TYR A 53 3.06 -15.44 11.52
CA TYR A 53 3.17 -16.89 11.64
C TYR A 53 3.72 -17.49 10.33
N GLU A 54 4.94 -18.03 10.38
CA GLU A 54 5.47 -18.86 9.29
C GLU A 54 5.27 -20.34 9.62
N SER A 55 4.49 -21.04 8.79
CA SER A 55 4.30 -22.49 8.92
C SER A 55 5.56 -23.22 8.43
N HIS A 56 6.33 -23.79 9.35
CA HIS A 56 7.49 -24.63 9.03
C HIS A 56 7.14 -26.08 8.69
N VAL A 57 5.86 -26.46 8.77
CA VAL A 57 5.44 -27.88 8.78
C VAL A 57 5.03 -28.40 7.39
N LEU A 58 4.75 -27.52 6.43
CA LEU A 58 4.19 -27.88 5.12
C LEU A 58 5.01 -27.34 3.93
N LYS A 59 6.33 -27.17 4.06
CA LYS A 59 7.18 -26.93 2.88
C LYS A 59 7.40 -28.29 2.18
N PRO A 60 6.86 -28.52 0.96
CA PRO A 60 7.27 -29.68 0.17
C PRO A 60 8.72 -29.46 -0.29
N ASN A 61 9.55 -30.49 -0.16
CA ASN A 61 10.90 -30.53 -0.74
C ASN A 61 10.84 -30.55 -2.27
#